data_AF-A0A564ZGZ0-F1
#
_entry.id   AF-A0A564ZGZ0-F1
#
_cell.length_a   1.000
_cell.length_b   1.000
_cell.length_c   1.000
_cell.angle_alpha   90.00
_cell.angle_beta   90.00
_cell.angle_gamma   90.00
#
_symmetry.space_group_name_H-M   'P 1'
#
loop_
_entity.id
_entity.type
_entity.pdbx_description
1 polymer ?
#
loop_
_entity_poly.entity_id
_entity_poly.type
_entity_poly.pdbx_seq_one_letter_code
_entity_poly.pdbx_strand_id
1 'polypeptide(L)'
;MGYWDRRHCRDNRHLARRSWATILVTGLLLTVTPAWGHSFPDHSEPRVGWAVDTPPAQVRIWFDVPIEPIFSTIKVVDANGQQVDKQDGRVNPLDHTVLEVNLPTLPPGRYRVFWNVISIDTHRTEGDYPFTVRPKP
;
A
#
# COMPACT_ATOMS: atom_id res chain seq x y z
N MET A 1 -7.22 -52.01 77.81
CA MET A 1 -8.41 -51.43 77.14
C MET A 1 -7.96 -50.16 76.43
N GLY A 2 -8.07 -49.91 75.13
CA GLY A 2 -8.67 -50.53 73.96
C GLY A 2 -8.65 -49.44 72.87
N TYR A 3 -8.38 -49.82 71.60
CA TYR A 3 -8.63 -49.14 70.30
C TYR A 3 -8.84 -47.60 70.27
N TRP A 4 -8.22 -46.82 69.37
CA TRP A 4 -8.60 -46.73 67.95
C TRP A 4 -7.53 -46.08 67.07
N ASP A 5 -7.25 -46.75 65.94
CA ASP A 5 -6.62 -46.28 64.71
C ASP A 5 -7.48 -45.20 64.02
N ARG A 6 -6.86 -44.08 63.60
CA ARG A 6 -7.44 -43.15 62.62
C ARG A 6 -6.43 -42.83 61.53
N ARG A 7 -6.52 -43.62 60.45
CA ARG A 7 -6.02 -43.34 59.11
C ARG A 7 -6.41 -41.92 58.65
N HIS A 8 -5.41 -41.10 58.35
CA HIS A 8 -5.60 -39.82 57.68
C HIS A 8 -5.84 -40.06 56.18
N CYS A 9 -7.07 -39.81 55.72
CA CYS A 9 -7.38 -39.71 54.30
C CYS A 9 -6.90 -38.33 53.82
N ARG A 10 -5.78 -38.27 53.11
CA ARG A 10 -5.32 -37.04 52.43
C ARG A 10 -6.14 -36.88 51.14
N ASP A 11 -7.10 -35.96 51.17
CA ASP A 11 -7.91 -35.59 50.01
C ASP A 11 -7.05 -34.81 48.99
N ASN A 12 -6.74 -35.45 47.86
CA ASN A 12 -5.80 -34.96 46.84
C ASN A 12 -6.53 -34.21 45.70
N ARG A 13 -7.61 -33.49 46.00
CA ARG A 13 -8.53 -32.91 44.99
C ARG A 13 -8.15 -31.54 44.44
N HIS A 14 -7.05 -30.93 44.87
CA HIS A 14 -6.72 -29.56 44.48
C HIS A 14 -5.74 -29.40 43.30
N LEU A 15 -5.17 -30.48 42.77
CA LEU A 15 -4.12 -30.37 41.74
C LEU A 15 -4.60 -30.51 40.29
N ALA A 16 -5.85 -30.89 40.04
CA ALA A 16 -6.34 -31.22 38.70
C ALA A 16 -7.17 -30.11 38.00
N ARG A 17 -7.10 -28.84 38.45
CA ARG A 17 -7.84 -27.70 37.84
C ARG A 17 -6.94 -26.52 37.42
N ARG A 18 -5.67 -26.77 37.08
CA ARG A 18 -4.72 -25.71 36.70
C ARG A 18 -3.98 -25.95 35.37
N SER A 19 -4.59 -26.64 34.42
CA SER A 19 -3.89 -27.01 33.18
C SER A 19 -4.63 -26.72 31.87
N TRP A 20 -5.77 -26.02 31.92
CA TRP A 20 -6.50 -25.65 30.70
C TRP A 20 -6.34 -24.16 30.34
N ALA A 21 -6.04 -23.30 31.33
CA ALA A 21 -5.88 -21.86 31.10
C ALA A 21 -4.58 -21.52 30.34
N THR A 22 -3.54 -22.35 30.44
CA THR A 22 -2.23 -22.06 29.85
C THR A 22 -2.18 -22.31 28.34
N ILE A 23 -2.94 -23.29 27.82
CA ILE A 23 -2.93 -23.65 26.39
C ILE A 23 -3.65 -22.59 25.54
N LEU A 24 -4.68 -21.92 26.08
CA LEU A 24 -5.42 -20.88 25.36
C LEU A 24 -4.62 -19.59 25.16
N VAL A 25 -3.69 -19.26 26.07
CA VAL A 25 -2.87 -18.04 25.98
C VAL A 25 -1.77 -18.17 24.92
N THR A 26 -1.23 -19.38 24.70
CA THR A 26 -0.15 -19.60 23.72
C THR A 26 -0.65 -19.62 22.26
N GLY A 27 -1.90 -20.02 22.02
CA GLY A 27 -2.49 -20.03 20.67
C GLY A 27 -2.80 -18.63 20.09
N LEU A 28 -2.97 -17.62 20.95
CA LEU A 28 -3.40 -16.28 20.54
C LEU A 28 -2.27 -15.41 19.94
N LEU A 29 -1.01 -15.81 20.11
CA LEU A 29 0.15 -15.02 19.68
C LEU A 29 0.56 -15.24 18.21
N LEU A 30 -0.14 -16.09 17.45
CA LEU A 30 0.27 -16.49 16.09
C LEU A 30 -0.50 -15.82 14.95
N THR A 31 -1.39 -14.86 15.23
CA THR A 31 -2.13 -14.13 14.19
C THR A 31 -1.65 -12.68 14.09
N VAL A 32 -0.39 -12.47 13.71
CA VAL A 32 0.05 -11.17 13.20
C VAL A 32 -0.32 -11.12 11.72
N THR A 33 -1.50 -10.59 11.40
CA THR A 33 -1.81 -10.21 10.02
C THR A 33 -0.99 -8.97 9.67
N PRO A 34 -0.30 -8.93 8.52
CA PRO A 34 0.36 -7.71 8.08
C PRO A 34 -0.70 -6.61 7.93
N ALA A 35 -0.57 -5.53 8.70
CA ALA A 35 -1.36 -4.32 8.48
C ALA A 35 -0.76 -3.59 7.28
N TRP A 36 -1.43 -3.65 6.13
CA TRP A 36 -1.10 -2.84 4.96
C TRP A 36 -1.69 -1.45 5.19
N GLY A 37 -0.88 -0.52 5.69
CA GLY A 37 -1.32 0.82 6.12
C GLY A 37 -0.63 1.96 5.40
N HIS A 38 -0.35 1.82 4.10
CA HIS A 38 0.29 2.85 3.28
C HIS A 38 -0.14 2.68 1.83
N SER A 39 -0.30 3.77 1.07
CA SER A 39 -0.47 3.71 -0.38
C SER A 39 0.87 3.68 -1.10
N PHE A 40 1.21 2.54 -1.69
CA PHE A 40 2.37 2.39 -2.55
C PHE A 40 1.93 2.24 -4.02
N PRO A 41 2.68 2.81 -4.97
CA PRO A 41 2.47 2.51 -6.38
C PRO A 41 2.65 1.01 -6.63
N ASP A 42 1.63 0.37 -7.18
CA ASP A 42 1.68 -1.02 -7.65
C ASP A 42 2.29 -1.07 -9.06
N HIS A 43 1.74 -0.27 -9.99
CA HIS A 43 2.27 -0.12 -11.34
C HIS A 43 1.93 1.24 -11.96
N SER A 44 2.51 1.52 -13.13
CA SER A 44 2.29 2.76 -13.87
C SER A 44 2.23 2.54 -15.37
N GLU A 45 1.58 3.47 -16.05
CA GLU A 45 1.55 3.57 -17.50
C GLU A 45 1.75 5.02 -17.92
N PRO A 46 2.84 5.38 -18.61
CA PRO A 46 3.96 4.52 -19.02
C PRO A 46 4.68 3.82 -17.85
N ARG A 47 5.21 2.63 -18.10
CA ARG A 47 5.99 1.89 -17.09
C ARG A 47 7.24 2.68 -16.71
N VAL A 48 7.61 2.64 -15.44
CA VAL A 48 8.86 3.18 -14.89
C VAL A 48 10.07 2.85 -15.79
N GLY A 49 10.77 3.89 -16.24
CA GLY A 49 11.97 3.79 -17.07
C GLY A 49 11.74 3.35 -18.52
N TRP A 50 10.50 3.13 -18.93
CA TRP A 50 10.20 2.59 -20.26
C TRP A 50 10.34 3.64 -21.37
N ALA A 51 10.75 3.17 -22.54
CA ALA A 51 10.75 3.95 -23.77
C ALA A 51 9.59 3.51 -24.67
N VAL A 52 8.65 4.40 -24.93
CA VAL A 52 7.47 4.17 -25.77
C VAL A 52 7.71 4.64 -27.20
N ASP A 53 7.22 3.88 -28.18
CA ASP A 53 7.28 4.26 -29.60
C ASP A 53 6.20 5.26 -30.00
N THR A 54 5.08 5.25 -29.28
CA THR A 54 3.95 6.16 -29.49
C THR A 54 3.80 7.06 -28.27
N PRO A 55 3.69 8.40 -28.45
CA PRO A 55 3.41 9.31 -27.35
C PRO A 55 2.13 8.88 -26.60
N PRO A 56 2.18 8.72 -25.27
CA PRO A 56 1.03 8.31 -24.49
C PRO A 56 0.04 9.48 -24.38
N ALA A 57 -1.26 9.18 -24.42
CA ALA A 57 -2.31 10.19 -24.24
C ALA A 57 -2.51 10.61 -22.77
N GLN A 58 -2.03 9.79 -21.83
CA GLN A 58 -2.19 9.98 -20.40
C GLN A 58 -1.04 9.31 -19.64
N VAL A 59 -0.83 9.75 -18.41
CA VAL A 59 -0.10 8.99 -17.39
C VAL A 59 -1.09 8.49 -16.36
N ARG A 60 -0.93 7.23 -15.95
CA ARG A 60 -1.69 6.60 -14.87
C ARG A 60 -0.76 5.89 -13.89
N ILE A 61 -1.09 5.98 -12.60
CA ILE A 61 -0.43 5.26 -11.51
C ILE A 61 -1.52 4.56 -10.72
N TRP A 62 -1.36 3.25 -10.55
CA TRP A 62 -2.23 2.43 -9.70
C TRP A 62 -1.56 2.26 -8.34
N PHE A 63 -2.34 2.39 -7.29
CA PHE A 63 -1.93 2.21 -5.91
C PHE A 63 -2.58 0.95 -5.33
N ASP A 64 -1.95 0.36 -4.33
CA ASP A 64 -2.45 -0.82 -3.62
C ASP A 64 -3.68 -0.55 -2.73
N VAL A 65 -3.91 0.71 -2.36
CA VAL A 65 -5.08 1.14 -1.59
C VAL A 65 -5.69 2.44 -2.16
N PRO A 66 -6.97 2.74 -1.85
CA PRO A 66 -7.59 4.00 -2.26
C PRO A 66 -6.86 5.24 -1.73
N ILE A 67 -6.83 6.28 -2.56
CA ILE A 67 -6.22 7.58 -2.26
C ILE A 67 -7.27 8.70 -2.21
N GLU A 68 -6.97 9.74 -1.45
CA GLU A 68 -7.81 10.91 -1.20
C GLU A 68 -7.78 11.85 -2.43
N PRO A 69 -8.93 12.16 -3.06
CA PRO A 69 -8.98 12.91 -4.32
C PRO A 69 -8.51 14.36 -4.30
N ILE A 70 -8.74 15.09 -3.20
CA ILE A 70 -8.51 16.54 -3.11
C ILE A 70 -7.03 16.85 -2.91
N PHE A 71 -6.33 16.01 -2.14
CA PHE A 71 -4.94 16.26 -1.76
C PHE A 71 -3.91 15.44 -2.52
N SER A 72 -4.34 14.58 -3.44
CA SER A 72 -3.45 13.78 -4.30
C SER A 72 -3.19 14.50 -5.63
N THR A 73 -1.92 14.53 -6.05
CA THR A 73 -1.45 15.30 -7.21
C THR A 73 -0.49 14.51 -8.07
N ILE A 74 -0.51 14.79 -9.36
CA ILE A 74 0.38 14.24 -10.37
C ILE A 74 0.75 15.34 -11.37
N LYS A 75 2.01 15.34 -11.82
CA LYS A 75 2.48 16.21 -12.90
C LYS A 75 3.55 15.52 -13.74
N VAL A 76 3.69 15.93 -14.99
CA VAL A 76 4.70 15.46 -15.93
C VAL A 76 5.52 16.64 -16.40
N VAL A 77 6.84 16.50 -16.32
CA VAL A 77 7.79 17.52 -16.77
C VAL A 77 8.71 16.99 -17.86
N ASP A 78 9.20 17.90 -18.70
CA ASP A 78 10.24 17.61 -19.69
C ASP A 78 11.66 17.61 -19.06
N ALA A 79 12.68 17.43 -19.90
CA ALA A 79 14.08 17.46 -19.48
C ALA A 79 14.57 18.82 -18.95
N ASN A 80 13.85 19.91 -19.24
CA ASN A 80 14.14 21.25 -18.73
C ASN A 80 13.41 21.54 -17.41
N GLY A 81 12.60 20.60 -16.92
CA GLY A 81 11.76 20.78 -15.73
C GLY A 81 10.47 21.56 -15.98
N GLN A 82 10.13 21.84 -17.24
CA GLN A 82 8.88 22.50 -17.59
C GLN A 82 7.73 21.49 -17.48
N GLN A 83 6.63 21.87 -16.84
CA GLN A 83 5.41 21.05 -16.83
C GLN A 83 4.79 21.00 -18.24
N VAL A 84 4.51 19.79 -18.72
CA VAL A 84 4.04 19.51 -20.10
C VAL A 84 2.72 18.75 -20.16
N ASP A 85 2.13 18.41 -19.01
CA ASP A 85 0.78 17.83 -18.94
C ASP A 85 -0.32 18.88 -19.12
N LYS A 86 -1.58 18.43 -19.18
CA LYS A 86 -2.76 19.31 -19.32
C LYS A 86 -3.23 19.95 -18.02
N GLN A 87 -2.49 19.77 -16.92
CA GLN A 87 -2.79 20.30 -15.58
C GLN A 87 -4.16 19.86 -15.04
N ASP A 88 -4.62 18.68 -15.45
CA ASP A 88 -5.91 18.08 -15.09
C ASP A 88 -5.74 16.78 -14.29
N GLY A 89 -4.64 16.70 -13.53
CA GLY A 89 -4.30 15.59 -12.66
C GLY A 89 -5.38 15.35 -11.61
N ARG A 90 -5.81 14.10 -11.47
CA ARG A 90 -6.93 13.72 -10.60
C ARG A 90 -6.87 12.26 -10.19
N VAL A 91 -7.56 11.94 -9.11
CA VAL A 91 -7.95 10.55 -8.81
C VAL A 91 -9.11 10.16 -9.72
N ASN A 92 -9.06 8.96 -10.28
CA ASN A 92 -10.11 8.46 -11.16
C ASN A 92 -11.43 8.30 -10.39
N PRO A 93 -12.55 8.89 -10.84
CA PRO A 93 -13.81 8.88 -10.09
C PRO A 93 -14.52 7.51 -10.07
N LEU A 94 -14.10 6.58 -10.92
CA LEU A 94 -14.62 5.22 -10.97
C LEU A 94 -13.72 4.23 -10.20
N ASP A 95 -12.46 4.61 -9.96
CA ASP A 95 -11.49 3.80 -9.25
C ASP A 95 -10.53 4.68 -8.44
N HIS A 96 -10.80 4.82 -7.14
CA HIS A 96 -10.02 5.67 -6.25
C HIS A 96 -8.61 5.13 -5.95
N THR A 97 -8.20 4.01 -6.55
CA THR A 97 -6.81 3.53 -6.50
C THR A 97 -5.96 4.08 -7.65
N VAL A 98 -6.55 4.85 -8.58
CA VAL A 98 -5.86 5.32 -9.79
C VAL A 98 -5.69 6.83 -9.77
N LEU A 99 -4.45 7.28 -9.91
CA LEU A 99 -4.10 8.68 -10.15
C LEU A 99 -3.73 8.87 -11.63
N GLU A 100 -4.36 9.84 -12.28
CA GLU A 100 -4.23 10.03 -13.72
C GLU A 100 -4.08 11.51 -14.12
N VAL A 101 -3.36 11.75 -15.22
CA VAL A 101 -3.24 13.08 -15.84
C VAL A 101 -3.17 12.95 -17.36
N ASN A 102 -3.84 13.85 -18.08
CA ASN A 102 -3.82 13.83 -19.53
C ASN A 102 -2.58 14.53 -20.08
N LEU A 103 -2.10 14.01 -21.22
CA LEU A 103 -0.96 14.55 -21.94
C LEU A 103 -1.41 15.14 -23.29
N PRO A 104 -0.80 16.25 -23.75
CA PRO A 104 -0.80 16.58 -25.16
C PRO A 104 0.08 15.59 -25.94
N THR A 105 0.10 15.68 -27.27
CA THR A 105 1.07 14.91 -28.06
C THR A 105 2.48 15.36 -27.71
N LEU A 106 3.23 14.48 -27.04
CA LEU A 106 4.59 14.75 -26.59
C LEU A 106 5.60 14.53 -27.75
N PRO A 107 6.56 15.45 -27.97
CA PRO A 107 7.67 15.20 -28.87
C PRO A 107 8.58 14.07 -28.34
N PRO A 108 9.44 13.48 -29.18
CA PRO A 108 10.48 12.57 -28.72
C PRO A 108 11.35 13.23 -27.64
N GLY A 109 11.60 12.53 -26.55
CA GLY A 109 12.30 13.12 -25.41
C GLY A 109 12.17 12.31 -24.13
N ARG A 110 12.90 12.74 -23.10
CA ARG A 110 12.79 12.21 -21.73
C ARG A 110 11.82 13.06 -20.93
N TYR A 111 10.99 12.38 -20.16
CA TYR A 111 9.99 12.97 -19.29
C TYR A 111 10.09 12.38 -17.90
N ARG A 112 9.62 13.14 -16.91
CA ARG A 112 9.56 12.68 -15.52
C ARG A 112 8.18 12.94 -14.95
N VAL A 113 7.60 11.91 -14.37
CA VAL A 113 6.33 11.96 -13.65
C VAL A 113 6.64 12.19 -12.19
N PHE A 114 6.02 13.18 -11.56
CA PHE A 114 6.04 13.41 -10.13
C PHE A 114 4.64 13.19 -9.57
N TRP A 115 4.54 12.54 -8.42
CA TRP A 115 3.27 12.29 -7.75
C TRP A 115 3.42 12.46 -6.23
N ASN A 116 2.32 12.86 -5.60
CA ASN A 116 2.15 12.94 -4.16
C ASN A 116 0.72 12.54 -3.85
N VAL A 117 0.52 11.54 -2.99
CA VAL A 117 -0.81 11.02 -2.64
C VAL A 117 -1.00 11.00 -1.14
N ILE A 118 -2.26 11.14 -0.73
CA ILE A 118 -2.69 10.88 0.65
C ILE A 118 -3.58 9.65 0.59
N SER A 119 -3.22 8.60 1.31
CA SER A 119 -4.08 7.42 1.47
C SER A 119 -5.27 7.74 2.38
N ILE A 120 -6.33 6.93 2.31
CA ILE A 120 -7.51 7.09 3.18
C ILE A 120 -7.23 6.95 4.68
N ASP A 121 -6.07 6.38 5.07
CA ASP A 121 -5.61 6.29 6.45
C ASP A 121 -4.78 7.50 6.91
N THR A 122 -4.73 8.55 6.07
CA THR A 122 -4.07 9.85 6.29
C THR A 122 -2.54 9.87 6.13
N HIS A 123 -1.91 8.80 5.68
CA HIS A 123 -0.48 8.83 5.36
C HIS A 123 -0.23 9.40 3.97
N ARG A 124 0.74 10.33 3.89
CA ARG A 124 1.25 10.87 2.63
C ARG A 124 2.42 10.02 2.12
N THR A 125 2.37 9.67 0.84
CA THR A 125 3.51 9.13 0.09
C THR A 125 3.76 9.95 -1.16
N GLU A 126 5.01 10.01 -1.62
CA GLU A 126 5.39 10.76 -2.80
C GLU A 126 6.55 10.07 -3.53
N GLY A 127 6.73 10.44 -4.79
CA GLY A 127 7.82 9.93 -5.59
C GLY A 127 7.77 10.42 -7.02
N ASP A 128 8.65 9.86 -7.83
CA ASP A 128 8.78 10.22 -9.22
C ASP A 128 9.39 9.08 -10.04
N TYR A 129 9.17 9.10 -11.36
CA TYR A 129 9.81 8.16 -12.26
C TYR A 129 9.98 8.72 -13.68
N PRO A 130 11.00 8.26 -14.43
CA PRO A 130 11.20 8.67 -15.80
C PRO A 130 10.43 7.80 -16.81
N PHE A 131 10.10 8.36 -17.97
CA PHE A 131 9.80 7.61 -19.19
C PHE A 131 10.37 8.35 -20.41
N THR A 132 10.48 7.66 -21.55
CA THR A 132 11.03 8.24 -22.79
C THR A 132 10.05 8.04 -23.94
N VAL A 133 9.84 9.05 -24.78
CA VAL A 133 9.18 8.92 -26.08
C VAL A 133 10.27 8.79 -27.15
N ARG A 134 10.27 7.68 -27.90
CA ARG A 134 11.26 7.46 -28.96
C ARG A 134 10.98 8.35 -30.17
N PRO A 135 12.03 8.71 -30.94
CA PRO A 135 11.84 9.24 -32.28
C PRO A 135 11.03 8.25 -33.13
N LYS A 136 10.24 8.77 -34.08
CA LYS A 136 9.66 7.90 -35.10
C LYS A 136 10.80 7.22 -35.87
N PRO A 137 10.69 5.90 -36.15
CA PRO A 137 11.65 5.20 -37.00
C PRO A 137 11.65 5.75 -38.43
#